data_AF-A0A665TCH1-F1
#
_entry.id   AF-A0A665TCH1-F1
#
_cell.length_a   1.000
_cell.length_b   1.000
_cell.length_c   1.000
_cell.angle_alpha   90.00
_cell.angle_beta   90.00
_cell.angle_gamma   90.00
#
_symmetry.space_group_name_H-M   'P 1'
#
loop_
_entity.id
_entity.type
_entity.pdbx_description
1 polymer ?
#
loop_
_entity_poly.entity_id
_entity_poly.type
_entity_poly.pdbx_seq_one_letter_code
_entity_poly.pdbx_strand_id
1 'polypeptide(L)'
;MKNYSVFQINGEITNLPVKLKGNITIQQIGDFAEIKTAFGLLVSYDWVSTVHAKVPSIYADATCGLCGNNNYNPKDDLQLKNGTQGGSPEELGKSWRVAEIPGCVDGCKNDSQCPSCDITQKEKYETNKYCGLIRSPTGPFQQCHAIINPERVFQNCVYDVCLYNGKKGAWCNHLRRYTLQCQRRGVNVSQWRREDFCPKSKMMHPDNSHYEHCGDICHATCENGLPPVDCKRPCEETWVCNAGFLLSGRQCVPFDQCGCMYKNKYYRKGQSFLTRDCQQNCTCNGMNCQPHSCGPYANCVLRNSIRSCQPLENATCTITGDPHYKNFDNHHYDFQGTCTYTVAEACHLGGSYLKNFSVVVENEKWTRTDTPNLSVAKLVAVELIFCRCVPQLNGALTTIPFNLNDGQVEVFQEGFHYAITTDFGLKVTYDTVYRVEVTVPGTYMGKTCGLCGSFSNKTGEYELPDGKKTTDVKTFGAAWKVPVSSVVCEDGCTGDQCPKCDSVQKEDFEKDCGIIKNSKGPFAACHSQLNPEHYYRDLLFLHPAHST
;
A
#
# COMPACT_ATOMS: atom_id res chain seq x y z
N MET A 1 11.82 4.66 7.72
CA MET A 1 11.34 5.97 8.22
C MET A 1 10.03 6.29 7.52
N LYS A 2 8.93 6.47 8.25
CA LYS A 2 7.63 6.84 7.62
C LYS A 2 7.78 8.22 6.96
N ASN A 3 7.31 8.36 5.72
CA ASN A 3 7.42 9.58 4.93
C ASN A 3 6.44 10.65 5.46
N TYR A 4 6.79 11.36 6.54
CA TYR A 4 5.89 12.30 7.26
C TYR A 4 5.73 13.68 6.59
N SER A 5 5.62 13.75 5.27
CA SER A 5 5.47 15.03 4.54
C SER A 5 4.61 14.88 3.29
N VAL A 6 3.52 14.13 3.43
CA VAL A 6 2.51 13.92 2.40
C VAL A 6 1.13 14.28 2.94
N PHE A 7 0.34 14.95 2.10
CA PHE A 7 -1.05 15.30 2.34
C PHE A 7 -1.93 14.54 1.38
N GLN A 8 -3.11 14.11 1.84
CA GLN A 8 -4.13 13.57 0.96
C GLN A 8 -5.17 14.66 0.67
N ILE A 9 -5.32 15.03 -0.59
CA ILE A 9 -6.26 16.06 -1.04
C ILE A 9 -7.19 15.43 -2.08
N ASN A 10 -8.49 15.40 -1.78
CA ASN A 10 -9.50 14.72 -2.62
C ASN A 10 -9.11 13.27 -2.95
N GLY A 11 -8.57 12.56 -1.96
CA GLY A 11 -8.10 11.20 -2.12
C GLY A 11 -6.66 11.07 -2.62
N GLU A 12 -6.00 12.10 -3.16
CA GLU A 12 -4.70 11.98 -3.84
C GLU A 12 -3.53 12.49 -2.99
N ILE A 13 -2.43 11.72 -2.93
CA ILE A 13 -1.21 12.12 -2.22
C ILE A 13 -0.55 13.32 -2.91
N THR A 14 -0.16 14.30 -2.11
CA THR A 14 0.42 15.56 -2.54
C THR A 14 1.55 15.97 -1.60
N ASN A 15 2.64 16.52 -2.15
CA ASN A 15 3.74 17.06 -1.37
C ASN A 15 3.49 18.53 -1.04
N LEU A 16 4.06 18.98 0.08
CA LEU A 16 4.10 20.40 0.41
C LEU A 16 5.21 21.14 -0.37
N PRO A 17 4.98 22.42 -0.72
CA PRO A 17 3.77 23.20 -0.45
C PRO A 17 2.64 22.97 -1.47
N VAL A 18 1.42 23.36 -1.11
CA VAL A 18 0.22 23.24 -1.94
C VAL A 18 -0.56 24.54 -1.96
N LYS A 19 -0.99 24.94 -3.16
CA LYS A 19 -1.96 26.03 -3.36
C LYS A 19 -3.17 25.50 -4.10
N LEU A 20 -4.34 25.57 -3.47
CA LEU A 20 -5.61 25.15 -4.05
C LEU A 20 -6.44 26.35 -4.47
N LYS A 21 -7.46 26.11 -5.30
CA LYS A 21 -8.47 27.12 -5.64
C LYS A 21 -9.13 27.67 -4.37
N GLY A 22 -9.54 28.94 -4.41
CA GLY A 22 -10.15 29.62 -3.27
C GLY A 22 -9.15 30.07 -2.19
N ASN A 23 -7.88 30.29 -2.57
CA ASN A 23 -6.79 30.74 -1.70
C ASN A 23 -6.60 29.87 -0.45
N ILE A 24 -6.71 28.55 -0.62
CA ILE A 24 -6.32 27.59 0.43
C ILE A 24 -4.86 27.23 0.19
N THR A 25 -4.02 27.45 1.20
CA THR A 25 -2.61 27.11 1.16
C THR A 25 -2.30 26.07 2.23
N ILE A 26 -1.51 25.07 1.86
CA ILE A 26 -0.99 24.07 2.79
C ILE A 26 0.53 24.13 2.69
N GLN A 27 1.20 24.38 3.81
CA GLN A 27 2.65 24.60 3.83
C GLN A 27 3.24 24.15 5.16
N GLN A 28 4.54 23.88 5.15
CA GLN A 28 5.30 23.60 6.36
C GLN A 28 5.79 24.93 6.95
N ILE A 29 5.46 25.20 8.21
CA ILE A 29 5.88 26.39 8.97
C ILE A 29 6.47 25.91 10.30
N GLY A 30 7.77 26.11 10.49
CA GLY A 30 8.52 25.45 11.56
C GLY A 30 8.30 23.93 11.52
N ASP A 31 7.88 23.34 12.64
CA ASP A 31 7.56 21.91 12.74
C ASP A 31 6.12 21.53 12.39
N PHE A 32 5.28 22.51 12.09
CA PHE A 32 3.87 22.28 11.81
C PHE A 32 3.60 22.29 10.31
N ALA A 33 2.71 21.42 9.87
CA ALA A 33 2.02 21.66 8.63
C ALA A 33 0.76 22.47 8.90
N GLU A 34 0.61 23.58 8.18
CA GLU A 34 -0.44 24.57 8.38
C GLU A 34 -1.32 24.67 7.14
N ILE A 35 -2.64 24.55 7.34
CA ILE A 35 -3.69 24.81 6.37
C ILE A 35 -4.24 26.20 6.68
N LYS A 36 -4.11 27.13 5.74
CA LYS A 36 -4.69 28.48 5.82
C LYS A 36 -5.76 28.62 4.75
N THR A 37 -6.94 29.10 5.12
CA THR A 37 -8.05 29.35 4.20
C THR A 37 -8.30 30.84 3.99
N ALA A 38 -8.97 31.21 2.89
CA ALA A 38 -9.33 32.60 2.61
C ALA A 38 -10.26 33.23 3.66
N PHE A 39 -11.09 32.42 4.32
CA PHE A 39 -12.02 32.88 5.35
C PHE A 39 -11.38 32.94 6.75
N GLY A 40 -10.06 32.76 6.85
CA GLY A 40 -9.30 32.98 8.07
C GLY A 40 -9.18 31.80 9.02
N LEU A 41 -9.71 30.62 8.66
CA LEU A 41 -9.42 29.39 9.41
C LEU A 41 -7.96 28.99 9.19
N LEU A 42 -7.29 28.72 10.31
CA LEU A 42 -5.93 28.20 10.35
C LEU A 42 -5.93 26.91 11.17
N VAL A 43 -5.52 25.82 10.54
CA VAL A 43 -5.34 24.52 11.19
C VAL A 43 -3.89 24.11 11.09
N SER A 44 -3.24 23.77 12.20
CA SER A 44 -1.84 23.32 12.18
C SER A 44 -1.66 22.01 12.94
N TYR A 45 -0.86 21.10 12.40
CA TYR A 45 -0.53 19.81 13.01
C TYR A 45 0.99 19.57 13.02
N ASP A 46 1.54 19.15 14.16
CA ASP A 46 2.99 18.94 14.35
C ASP A 46 3.52 17.58 13.86
N TRP A 47 2.68 16.79 13.17
CA TRP A 47 3.00 15.43 12.72
C TRP A 47 3.14 14.39 13.83
N VAL A 48 2.86 14.75 15.08
CA VAL A 48 3.02 13.88 16.24
C VAL A 48 1.71 13.80 17.01
N SER A 49 1.28 14.88 17.65
CA SER A 49 0.15 14.85 18.58
C SER A 49 -0.55 16.19 18.78
N THR A 50 0.02 17.30 18.32
CA THR A 50 -0.53 18.63 18.59
C THR A 50 -1.28 19.16 17.38
N VAL A 51 -2.57 19.43 17.56
CA VAL A 51 -3.41 20.14 16.59
C VAL A 51 -3.82 21.50 17.16
N HIS A 52 -3.72 22.56 16.36
CA HIS A 52 -4.30 23.86 16.67
C HIS A 52 -5.33 24.21 15.61
N ALA A 53 -6.50 24.68 16.05
CA ALA A 53 -7.49 25.30 15.19
C ALA A 53 -7.68 26.74 15.67
N LYS A 54 -7.50 27.71 14.77
CA LYS A 54 -7.73 29.13 15.01
C LYS A 54 -8.77 29.63 14.04
N VAL A 55 -9.83 30.22 14.58
CA VAL A 55 -10.91 30.86 13.82
C VAL A 55 -10.93 32.36 14.13
N PRO A 56 -11.35 33.21 13.17
CA PRO A 56 -11.62 34.62 13.45
C PRO A 56 -12.76 34.78 14.45
N SER A 57 -12.76 35.89 15.21
CA SER A 57 -13.79 36.18 16.23
C SER A 57 -15.21 36.31 15.66
N ILE A 58 -15.36 36.52 14.35
CA ILE A 58 -16.66 36.54 13.67
C ILE A 58 -17.41 35.19 13.75
N TYR A 59 -16.70 34.10 14.09
CA TYR A 59 -17.29 32.79 14.33
C TYR A 59 -17.79 32.59 15.77
N ALA A 60 -17.79 33.62 16.62
CA ALA A 60 -18.41 33.55 17.94
C ALA A 60 -19.87 33.07 17.82
N ASP A 61 -20.26 32.13 18.70
CA ASP A 61 -21.55 31.44 18.71
C ASP A 61 -21.87 30.61 17.44
N ALA A 62 -20.96 30.57 16.46
CA ALA A 62 -21.13 29.84 15.21
C ALA A 62 -20.27 28.57 15.13
N THR A 63 -19.34 28.35 16.07
CA THR A 63 -18.59 27.09 16.16
C THR A 63 -19.35 26.07 17.01
N CYS A 64 -19.08 24.80 16.75
CA CYS A 64 -19.52 23.69 17.59
C CYS A 64 -18.52 22.54 17.48
N GLY A 65 -18.42 21.71 18.52
CA GLY A 65 -17.47 20.61 18.60
C GLY A 65 -16.74 20.56 19.94
N LEU A 66 -15.69 19.75 20.02
CA LEU A 66 -14.89 19.57 21.23
C LEU A 66 -14.14 20.84 21.69
N CYS A 67 -14.04 21.86 20.82
CA CYS A 67 -13.44 23.15 21.15
C CYS A 67 -14.48 24.22 21.53
N GLY A 68 -15.74 23.83 21.75
CA GLY A 68 -16.81 24.73 22.19
C GLY A 68 -17.37 25.64 21.09
N ASN A 69 -18.07 26.68 21.52
CA ASN A 69 -18.85 27.59 20.67
C ASN A 69 -18.18 28.97 20.45
N ASN A 70 -16.98 29.16 20.99
CA ASN A 70 -16.17 30.38 20.81
C ASN A 70 -16.87 31.68 21.28
N ASN A 71 -17.75 31.59 22.30
CA ASN A 71 -18.47 32.74 22.86
C ASN A 71 -17.83 33.33 24.13
N TYR A 72 -16.65 32.85 24.51
CA TYR A 72 -15.90 33.21 25.72
C TYR A 72 -16.58 32.81 27.05
N ASN A 73 -17.58 31.94 27.03
CA ASN A 73 -18.24 31.40 28.22
C ASN A 73 -17.90 29.92 28.45
N PRO A 74 -16.91 29.59 29.30
CA PRO A 74 -16.51 28.20 29.52
C PRO A 74 -17.58 27.32 30.18
N LYS A 75 -18.69 27.89 30.66
CA LYS A 75 -19.77 27.15 31.33
C LYS A 75 -20.68 26.40 30.35
N ASP A 76 -20.74 26.82 29.09
CA ASP A 76 -21.58 26.20 28.06
C ASP A 76 -20.77 25.38 27.03
N ASP A 77 -19.45 25.30 27.18
CA ASP A 77 -18.54 24.60 26.25
C ASP A 77 -18.72 23.06 26.22
N LEU A 78 -19.42 22.47 27.20
CA LEU A 78 -19.78 21.04 27.19
C LEU A 78 -21.04 20.74 26.35
N GLN A 79 -21.36 21.59 25.37
CA GLN A 79 -22.48 21.36 24.46
C GLN A 79 -22.27 20.08 23.60
N LEU A 80 -23.22 19.15 23.73
CA LEU A 80 -23.24 17.91 22.97
C LEU A 80 -23.68 18.16 21.52
N LYS A 81 -23.43 17.19 20.64
CA LYS A 81 -23.77 17.28 19.20
C LYS A 81 -25.25 17.54 18.90
N ASN A 82 -26.16 17.17 19.80
CA ASN A 82 -27.61 17.42 19.69
C ASN A 82 -28.02 18.83 20.20
N GLY A 83 -27.07 19.65 20.66
CA GLY A 83 -27.29 20.98 21.21
C GLY A 83 -27.57 21.05 22.71
N THR A 84 -27.72 19.92 23.41
CA THR A 84 -27.95 19.90 24.86
C THR A 84 -26.64 20.04 25.64
N GLN A 85 -26.72 20.49 26.90
CA GLN A 85 -25.55 20.59 27.77
C GLN A 85 -25.15 19.22 28.33
N GLY A 86 -23.90 18.82 28.13
CA GLY A 86 -23.33 17.59 28.69
C GLY A 86 -22.96 17.74 30.16
N GLY A 87 -22.99 16.62 30.89
CA GLY A 87 -22.61 16.55 32.30
C GLY A 87 -21.10 16.32 32.53
N SER A 88 -20.37 15.82 31.51
CA SER A 88 -18.94 15.54 31.65
C SER A 88 -18.15 15.65 30.33
N PRO A 89 -16.81 15.83 30.39
CA PRO A 89 -15.95 15.80 29.20
C PRO A 89 -16.02 14.48 28.42
N GLU A 90 -16.23 13.35 29.10
CA GLU A 90 -16.38 12.04 28.48
C GLU A 90 -17.69 11.96 27.67
N GLU A 91 -18.78 12.52 28.20
CA GLU A 91 -20.04 12.63 27.48
C GLU A 91 -19.92 13.53 26.24
N LEU A 92 -19.22 14.66 26.38
CA LEU A 92 -18.90 15.55 25.27
C LEU A 92 -18.13 14.79 24.18
N GLY A 93 -17.04 14.11 24.55
CA GLY A 93 -16.21 13.31 23.66
C GLY A 93 -17.00 12.26 22.86
N LYS A 94 -17.88 11.53 23.55
CA LYS A 94 -18.76 10.52 22.94
C LYS A 94 -19.75 11.14 21.95
N SER A 95 -20.37 12.26 22.30
CA SER A 95 -21.40 12.88 21.46
C SER A 95 -20.88 13.38 20.11
N TRP A 96 -19.62 13.80 20.04
CA TRP A 96 -18.98 14.36 18.85
C TRP A 96 -18.25 13.33 17.98
N ARG A 97 -18.45 12.03 18.23
CA ARG A 97 -17.93 10.95 17.38
C ARG A 97 -18.47 11.07 15.94
N VAL A 98 -17.58 10.85 14.97
CA VAL A 98 -17.89 10.97 13.53
C VAL A 98 -17.90 9.64 12.78
N ALA A 99 -17.34 8.57 13.36
CA ALA A 99 -17.35 7.23 12.79
C ALA A 99 -17.24 6.17 13.89
N GLU A 100 -17.84 5.01 13.66
CA GLU A 100 -17.62 3.80 14.47
C GLU A 100 -16.55 2.95 13.80
N ILE A 101 -15.43 2.79 14.50
CA ILE A 101 -14.31 1.98 14.04
C ILE A 101 -14.26 0.73 14.90
N PRO A 102 -14.36 -0.49 14.32
CA PRO A 102 -14.26 -1.73 15.08
C PRO A 102 -13.01 -1.76 15.97
N GLY A 103 -13.20 -2.03 17.26
CA GLY A 103 -12.12 -2.08 18.25
C GLY A 103 -11.80 -0.76 18.96
N CYS A 104 -12.38 0.38 18.53
CA CYS A 104 -12.30 1.62 19.30
C CYS A 104 -13.26 1.61 20.49
N VAL A 105 -12.84 2.18 21.62
CA VAL A 105 -13.64 2.29 22.85
C VAL A 105 -13.63 3.73 23.35
N ASP A 106 -14.73 4.15 23.98
CA ASP A 106 -14.88 5.48 24.55
C ASP A 106 -14.25 5.54 25.95
N GLY A 107 -12.95 5.81 26.02
CA GLY A 107 -12.20 5.84 27.28
C GLY A 107 -12.03 4.45 27.90
N CYS A 108 -11.84 4.40 29.23
CA CYS A 108 -11.79 3.15 29.98
C CYS A 108 -13.20 2.73 30.40
N LYS A 109 -13.49 1.43 30.37
CA LYS A 109 -14.82 0.91 30.76
C LYS A 109 -15.12 1.11 32.25
N ASN A 110 -14.08 1.16 33.08
CA ASN A 110 -14.14 1.33 34.53
C ASN A 110 -12.89 2.11 34.98
N ASP A 111 -12.99 2.96 36.01
CA ASP A 111 -11.84 3.72 36.54
C ASP A 111 -10.68 2.80 37.00
N SER A 112 -10.98 1.59 37.44
CA SER A 112 -10.00 0.56 37.83
C SER A 112 -9.24 -0.06 36.66
N GLN A 113 -9.70 0.13 35.42
CA GLN A 113 -9.03 -0.35 34.19
C GLN A 113 -8.28 0.77 33.47
N CYS A 114 -8.46 2.03 33.88
CA CYS A 114 -7.60 3.10 33.41
C CYS A 114 -6.20 2.92 33.99
N PRO A 115 -5.14 3.17 33.19
CA PRO A 115 -3.81 3.35 33.72
C PRO A 115 -3.82 4.39 34.83
N SER A 116 -3.63 3.94 36.06
CA SER A 116 -3.53 4.82 37.21
C SER A 116 -2.06 5.10 37.49
N CYS A 117 -1.81 6.30 37.98
CA CYS A 117 -0.49 6.70 38.42
C CYS A 117 -0.48 6.74 39.94
N ASP A 118 0.36 5.91 40.56
CA ASP A 118 0.53 5.91 42.01
C ASP A 118 1.10 7.25 42.51
N ILE A 119 0.67 7.69 43.69
CA ILE A 119 1.05 8.98 44.28
C ILE A 119 2.57 9.08 44.45
N THR A 120 3.23 8.00 44.88
CA THR A 120 4.70 7.97 45.04
C THR A 120 5.45 8.13 43.72
N GLN A 121 4.86 7.68 42.61
CA GLN A 121 5.43 7.88 41.27
C GLN A 121 5.27 9.35 40.81
N LYS A 122 4.15 10.01 41.14
CA LYS A 122 3.94 11.43 40.81
C LYS A 122 4.98 12.32 41.47
N GLU A 123 5.20 12.17 42.77
CA GLU A 123 6.15 12.99 43.55
C GLU A 123 7.55 13.00 42.92
N LYS A 124 8.01 11.84 42.42
CA LYS A 124 9.28 11.73 41.69
C LYS A 124 9.32 12.63 40.44
N TYR A 125 8.24 12.64 39.66
CA TYR A 125 8.14 13.36 38.39
C TYR A 125 7.82 14.85 38.55
N GLU A 126 7.42 15.29 39.75
CA GLU A 126 7.24 16.70 40.10
C GLU A 126 8.56 17.48 40.22
N THR A 127 9.69 16.77 40.32
CA THR A 127 11.03 17.37 40.49
C THR A 127 11.57 17.99 39.19
N ASN A 128 12.56 18.88 39.31
CA ASN A 128 13.26 19.50 38.15
C ASN A 128 14.04 18.49 37.28
N LYS A 129 14.18 17.23 37.72
CA LYS A 129 14.70 16.14 36.90
C LYS A 129 13.71 15.70 35.81
N TYR A 130 12.45 16.10 35.92
CA TYR A 130 11.35 15.77 35.01
C TYR A 130 10.51 17.02 34.68
N CYS A 131 9.35 17.21 35.33
CA CYS A 131 8.39 18.26 34.98
C CYS A 131 8.57 19.58 35.75
N GLY A 132 9.33 19.58 36.86
CA GLY A 132 9.40 20.71 37.79
C GLY A 132 9.84 22.04 37.18
N LEU A 133 10.64 22.02 36.10
CA LEU A 133 11.07 23.24 35.41
C LEU A 133 9.91 24.08 34.88
N ILE A 134 8.76 23.47 34.56
CA ILE A 134 7.56 24.16 34.05
C ILE A 134 7.06 25.20 35.04
N ARG A 135 7.07 24.90 36.34
CA ARG A 135 6.56 25.78 37.41
C ARG A 135 7.64 26.51 38.20
N SER A 136 8.92 26.34 37.84
CA SER A 136 10.03 26.92 38.58
C SER A 136 10.00 28.46 38.49
N PRO A 137 9.88 29.19 39.61
CA PRO A 137 9.73 30.65 39.61
C PRO A 137 11.01 31.39 39.16
N THR A 138 12.17 30.72 39.24
CA THR A 138 13.46 31.19 38.76
C THR A 138 13.94 30.39 37.55
N GLY A 139 13.04 29.62 36.93
CA GLY A 139 13.33 28.72 35.83
C GLY A 139 13.25 29.37 34.45
N PRO A 140 13.49 28.58 33.39
CA PRO A 140 13.53 29.08 32.01
C PRO A 140 12.20 29.68 31.53
N PHE A 141 11.09 29.32 32.18
CA PHE A 141 9.74 29.77 31.82
C PHE A 141 9.20 30.90 32.70
N GLN A 142 9.98 31.46 33.64
CA GLN A 142 9.47 32.44 34.61
C GLN A 142 8.73 33.62 33.95
N GLN A 143 9.23 34.10 32.80
CA GLN A 143 8.64 35.23 32.09
C GLN A 143 7.29 34.89 31.43
N CYS A 144 7.04 33.60 31.20
CA CYS A 144 5.81 33.12 30.58
C CYS A 144 4.68 32.86 31.59
N HIS A 145 5.00 32.64 32.86
CA HIS A 145 4.01 32.28 33.90
C HIS A 145 2.88 33.30 34.04
N ALA A 146 3.18 34.58 33.86
CA ALA A 146 2.19 35.66 33.90
C ALA A 146 1.23 35.66 32.68
N ILE A 147 1.64 35.05 31.57
CA ILE A 147 0.87 35.02 30.32
C ILE A 147 0.15 33.68 30.16
N ILE A 148 0.81 32.57 30.52
CA ILE A 148 0.25 31.22 30.52
C ILE A 148 0.51 30.61 31.89
N ASN A 149 -0.56 30.37 32.65
CA ASN A 149 -0.46 29.69 33.93
C ASN A 149 0.20 28.30 33.77
N PRO A 150 1.32 28.02 34.46
CA PRO A 150 2.07 26.78 34.30
C PRO A 150 1.40 25.56 34.94
N GLU A 151 0.43 25.75 35.85
CA GLU A 151 -0.05 24.67 36.73
C GLU A 151 -0.69 23.52 35.97
N ARG A 152 -1.62 23.82 35.05
CA ARG A 152 -2.27 22.77 34.24
C ARG A 152 -1.28 22.05 33.31
N VAL A 153 -0.27 22.76 32.81
CA VAL A 153 0.78 22.17 31.96
C VAL A 153 1.67 21.24 32.79
N PHE A 154 2.03 21.65 34.00
CA PHE A 154 2.80 20.85 34.94
C PHE A 154 2.06 19.57 35.35
N GLN A 155 0.79 19.68 35.73
CA GLN A 155 -0.04 18.53 36.12
C GLN A 155 -0.17 17.51 34.97
N ASN A 156 -0.43 17.98 33.75
CA ASN A 156 -0.48 17.12 32.57
C ASN A 156 0.87 16.46 32.27
N CYS A 157 1.98 17.18 32.48
CA CYS A 157 3.31 16.60 32.36
C CYS A 157 3.53 15.45 33.34
N VAL A 158 3.25 15.65 34.63
CA VAL A 158 3.44 14.63 35.67
C VAL A 158 2.57 13.41 35.38
N TYR A 159 1.30 13.64 35.00
CA TYR A 159 0.37 12.58 34.64
C TYR A 159 0.89 11.75 33.46
N ASP A 160 1.23 12.38 32.33
CA ASP A 160 1.71 11.66 31.15
C ASP A 160 3.04 10.94 31.41
N VAL A 161 4.01 11.60 32.05
CA VAL A 161 5.30 10.99 32.37
C VAL A 161 5.13 9.74 33.21
N CYS A 162 4.16 9.74 34.12
CA CYS A 162 3.82 8.57 34.89
C CYS A 162 3.25 7.44 34.04
N LEU A 163 2.26 7.73 33.18
CA LEU A 163 1.70 6.74 32.26
C LEU A 163 2.74 6.15 31.30
N TYR A 164 3.74 6.95 30.94
CA TYR A 164 4.87 6.52 30.13
C TYR A 164 6.05 5.96 30.94
N ASN A 165 5.87 5.65 32.22
CA ASN A 165 6.89 5.08 33.11
C ASN A 165 8.23 5.83 33.11
N GLY A 166 8.18 7.16 33.10
CA GLY A 166 9.39 7.98 33.14
C GLY A 166 10.18 7.96 31.83
N LYS A 167 9.54 7.73 30.67
CA LYS A 167 10.20 7.90 29.38
C LYS A 167 10.49 9.37 29.08
N LYS A 168 11.74 9.65 28.72
CA LYS A 168 12.27 11.01 28.43
C LYS A 168 11.43 11.81 27.45
N GLY A 169 10.93 11.18 26.39
CA GLY A 169 10.08 11.85 25.39
C GLY A 169 8.83 12.52 25.99
N ALA A 170 8.24 11.94 27.06
CA ALA A 170 7.01 12.45 27.65
C ALA A 170 7.18 13.87 28.22
N TRP A 171 8.14 14.08 29.14
CA TRP A 171 8.36 15.42 29.69
C TRP A 171 8.98 16.37 28.67
N CYS A 172 9.94 15.91 27.84
CA CYS A 172 10.56 16.78 26.84
C CYS A 172 9.53 17.36 25.87
N ASN A 173 8.49 16.59 25.53
CA ASN A 173 7.40 17.08 24.68
C ASN A 173 6.52 18.13 25.40
N HIS A 174 6.31 18.02 26.71
CA HIS A 174 5.57 19.03 27.48
C HIS A 174 6.35 20.33 27.64
N LEU A 175 7.63 20.23 28.02
CA LEU A 175 8.56 21.37 28.10
C LEU A 175 8.67 22.12 26.76
N ARG A 176 8.82 21.36 25.66
CA ARG A 176 8.85 21.93 24.31
C ARG A 176 7.52 22.61 23.96
N ARG A 177 6.38 21.95 24.19
CA ARG A 177 5.06 22.55 23.91
C ARG A 177 4.86 23.85 24.68
N TYR A 178 5.25 23.91 25.95
CA TYR A 178 5.19 25.14 26.73
C TYR A 178 6.12 26.23 26.17
N THR A 179 7.35 25.87 25.78
CA THR A 179 8.30 26.76 25.09
C THR A 179 7.65 27.42 23.86
N LEU A 180 7.08 26.61 22.96
CA LEU A 180 6.43 27.10 21.75
C LEU A 180 5.24 28.01 22.05
N GLN A 181 4.40 27.67 23.03
CA GLN A 181 3.25 28.50 23.40
C GLN A 181 3.67 29.87 23.96
N CYS A 182 4.74 29.90 24.75
CA CYS A 182 5.33 31.13 25.27
C CYS A 182 5.92 31.99 24.14
N GLN A 183 6.73 31.40 23.28
CA GLN A 183 7.37 32.09 22.17
C GLN A 183 6.37 32.65 21.15
N ARG A 184 5.27 31.92 20.88
CA ARG A 184 4.15 32.41 20.07
C ARG A 184 3.47 33.67 20.62
N ARG A 185 3.66 33.97 21.92
CA ARG A 185 3.20 35.21 22.56
C ARG A 185 4.32 36.25 22.70
N GLY A 186 5.44 36.06 22.01
CA GLY A 186 6.59 36.96 22.02
C GLY A 186 7.46 36.85 23.28
N VAL A 187 7.25 35.83 24.12
CA VAL A 187 8.06 35.66 25.33
C VAL A 187 9.40 35.03 24.99
N ASN A 188 10.48 35.63 25.49
CA ASN A 188 11.81 35.04 25.40
C ASN A 188 12.00 33.97 26.50
N VAL A 189 11.91 32.70 26.13
CA VAL A 189 12.15 31.56 27.04
C VAL A 189 13.65 31.29 27.09
N SER A 190 14.25 31.18 28.27
CA SER A 190 15.67 30.83 28.38
C SER A 190 15.95 29.39 27.95
N GLN A 191 17.18 29.11 27.52
CA GLN A 191 17.60 27.77 27.12
C GLN A 191 17.40 26.77 28.27
N TRP A 192 16.63 25.71 28.00
CA TRP A 192 16.29 24.69 29.00
C TRP A 192 16.83 23.31 28.65
N ARG A 193 17.16 23.07 27.37
CA ARG A 193 17.76 21.81 26.91
C ARG A 193 19.23 21.74 27.30
N ARG A 194 19.65 20.57 27.79
CA ARG A 194 21.03 20.21 28.13
C ARG A 194 21.34 18.79 27.64
N GLU A 195 22.61 18.42 27.55
CA GLU A 195 22.99 17.08 27.06
C GLU A 195 22.41 15.95 27.94
N ASP A 196 22.34 16.17 29.25
CA ASP A 196 21.72 15.25 30.21
C ASP A 196 20.18 15.38 30.26
N PHE A 197 19.64 16.52 29.85
CA PHE A 197 18.22 16.89 29.99
C PHE A 197 17.60 17.33 28.64
N CYS A 198 16.88 16.42 27.99
CA CYS A 198 16.24 16.66 26.69
C CYS A 198 17.21 17.16 25.59
N PRO A 199 18.31 16.43 25.33
CA PRO A 199 19.35 16.84 24.39
C PRO A 199 18.79 17.09 22.99
N LYS A 200 19.22 18.18 22.36
CA LYS A 200 18.86 18.53 20.97
C LYS A 200 19.26 17.43 19.97
N SER A 201 20.37 16.72 20.23
CA SER A 201 20.86 15.60 19.41
C SER A 201 19.91 14.39 19.35
N LYS A 202 18.90 14.33 20.21
CA LYS A 202 17.86 13.28 20.21
C LYS A 202 16.54 13.76 19.60
N MET A 203 16.45 15.01 19.16
CA MET A 203 15.31 15.51 18.40
C MET A 203 15.41 14.98 16.96
N MET A 204 14.26 14.67 16.36
CA MET A 204 14.21 14.42 14.93
C MET A 204 14.44 15.74 14.19
N HIS A 205 15.35 15.75 13.22
CA HIS A 205 15.68 16.93 12.44
C HIS A 205 16.04 16.55 11.00
N PRO A 206 15.89 17.47 10.04
CA PRO A 206 16.41 17.26 8.70
C PRO A 206 17.93 17.33 8.65
N ASP A 207 18.53 16.63 7.70
CA ASP A 207 19.91 16.88 7.30
C ASP A 207 20.05 18.31 6.76
N ASN A 208 21.26 18.87 6.82
CA ASN A 208 21.55 20.24 6.38
C ASN A 208 20.74 21.32 7.12
N SER A 209 20.47 21.10 8.40
CA SER A 209 19.83 22.07 9.28
C SER A 209 20.62 22.22 10.58
N HIS A 210 20.33 23.28 11.32
CA HIS A 210 20.86 23.52 12.66
C HIS A 210 19.74 23.90 13.63
N TYR A 211 19.94 23.57 14.90
CA TYR A 211 18.97 23.88 15.95
C TYR A 211 19.07 25.34 16.37
N GLU A 212 17.93 26.00 16.45
CA GLU A 212 17.81 27.33 17.06
C GLU A 212 16.74 27.29 18.16
N HIS A 213 17.10 27.81 19.34
CA HIS A 213 16.17 27.88 20.47
C HIS A 213 15.02 28.86 20.21
N CYS A 214 15.28 29.90 19.44
CA CYS A 214 14.34 30.92 19.00
C CYS A 214 14.74 31.25 17.55
N GLY A 215 14.32 30.39 16.63
CA GLY A 215 14.62 30.53 15.21
C GLY A 215 13.46 31.06 14.39
N ASP A 216 13.77 31.62 13.22
CA ASP A 216 12.76 32.08 12.28
C ASP A 216 12.06 30.89 11.61
N ILE A 217 10.80 30.66 11.91
CA ILE A 217 10.01 29.54 11.35
C ILE A 217 9.57 29.76 9.90
N CYS A 218 9.76 30.97 9.36
CA CYS A 218 9.35 31.37 8.02
C CYS A 218 10.44 31.05 6.99
N HIS A 219 10.76 29.76 6.83
CA HIS A 219 11.85 29.33 5.94
C HIS A 219 11.52 29.50 4.45
N ALA A 220 12.56 29.70 3.65
CA ALA A 220 12.48 29.63 2.20
C ALA A 220 12.17 28.20 1.73
N THR A 221 11.28 28.08 0.74
CA THR A 221 10.83 26.77 0.23
C THR A 221 11.24 26.55 -1.22
N CYS A 222 11.27 25.28 -1.64
CA CYS A 222 11.52 24.90 -3.03
C CYS A 222 10.43 25.33 -4.03
N GLU A 223 9.34 25.97 -3.59
CA GLU A 223 8.31 26.46 -4.52
C GLU A 223 8.80 27.66 -5.34
N ASN A 224 9.43 28.63 -4.67
CA ASN A 224 9.88 29.88 -5.29
C ASN A 224 11.22 30.39 -4.72
N GLY A 225 11.88 29.62 -3.86
CA GLY A 225 13.14 29.99 -3.21
C GLY A 225 13.00 31.10 -2.16
N LEU A 226 11.79 31.45 -1.75
CA LEU A 226 11.52 32.53 -0.81
C LEU A 226 10.66 32.05 0.38
N PRO A 227 10.77 32.71 1.54
CA PRO A 227 9.81 32.57 2.63
C PRO A 227 8.37 32.90 2.19
N PRO A 228 7.34 32.30 2.81
CA PRO A 228 5.96 32.70 2.56
C PRO A 228 5.75 34.18 2.91
N VAL A 229 5.22 34.98 1.96
CA VAL A 229 5.07 36.45 2.07
C VAL A 229 4.27 36.88 3.31
N ASP A 230 3.25 36.11 3.69
CA ASP A 230 2.38 36.39 4.84
C ASP A 230 2.91 35.82 6.18
N CYS A 231 4.11 35.28 6.20
CA CYS A 231 4.69 34.70 7.41
C CYS A 231 5.36 35.80 8.23
N LYS A 232 4.58 36.42 9.13
CA LYS A 232 5.08 37.32 10.17
C LYS A 232 4.77 36.70 11.53
N ARG A 233 5.75 36.02 12.12
CA ARG A 233 5.57 35.22 13.33
C ARG A 233 6.72 35.48 14.30
N PRO A 234 6.47 35.40 15.63
CA PRO A 234 7.55 35.26 16.59
C PRO A 234 8.42 34.04 16.24
N CYS A 235 9.68 34.09 16.66
CA CYS A 235 10.55 32.91 16.58
C CYS A 235 9.92 31.73 17.35
N GLU A 236 10.28 30.51 16.97
CA GLU A 236 9.95 29.32 17.75
C GLU A 236 11.18 28.41 17.88
N GLU A 237 11.20 27.55 18.89
CA GLU A 237 12.21 26.51 19.07
C GLU A 237 12.12 25.47 17.94
N THR A 238 13.08 25.47 17.02
CA THR A 238 13.00 24.71 15.76
C THR A 238 14.36 24.34 15.17
N TRP A 239 14.32 23.60 14.06
CA TRP A 239 15.47 23.32 13.21
C TRP A 239 15.37 24.16 11.94
N VAL A 240 16.37 25.00 11.71
CA VAL A 240 16.44 25.95 10.60
C VAL A 240 17.35 25.38 9.52
N CYS A 241 16.92 25.43 8.26
CA CYS A 241 17.78 25.02 7.14
C CYS A 241 19.05 25.87 7.11
N ASN A 242 20.20 25.24 6.87
CA ASN A 242 21.46 25.96 6.72
C ASN A 242 21.39 26.91 5.51
N ALA A 243 22.20 27.98 5.53
CA ALA A 243 22.32 28.89 4.40
C ALA A 243 22.63 28.12 3.10
N GLY A 244 21.89 28.42 2.02
CA GLY A 244 21.99 27.73 0.74
C GLY A 244 21.07 26.50 0.58
N PHE A 245 20.33 26.11 1.63
CA PHE A 245 19.37 25.01 1.58
C PHE A 245 17.92 25.54 1.68
N LEU A 246 17.02 24.89 0.94
CA LEU A 246 15.60 25.22 0.85
C LEU A 246 14.75 24.07 1.40
N LEU A 247 13.58 24.43 1.94
CA LEU A 247 12.64 23.46 2.46
C LEU A 247 11.88 22.77 1.31
N SER A 248 12.10 21.46 1.16
CA SER A 248 11.35 20.56 0.30
C SER A 248 10.53 19.61 1.18
N GLY A 249 9.29 20.00 1.49
CA GLY A 249 8.48 19.33 2.51
C GLY A 249 9.07 19.53 3.92
N ARG A 250 9.73 18.50 4.47
CA ARG A 250 10.41 18.54 5.78
C ARG A 250 11.93 18.37 5.69
N GLN A 251 12.48 18.36 4.48
CA GLN A 251 13.92 18.18 4.24
C GLN A 251 14.54 19.51 3.78
N CYS A 252 15.75 19.78 4.24
CA CYS A 252 16.55 20.90 3.74
C CYS A 252 17.44 20.38 2.61
N VAL A 253 17.17 20.83 1.39
CA VAL A 253 17.87 20.37 0.17
C VAL A 253 18.51 21.56 -0.54
N PRO A 254 19.66 21.38 -1.22
CA PRO A 254 20.21 22.41 -2.09
C PRO A 254 19.23 22.80 -3.20
N PHE A 255 19.40 24.00 -3.77
CA PHE A 255 18.50 24.52 -4.83
C PHE A 255 18.38 23.58 -6.03
N ASP A 256 19.48 22.98 -6.49
CA ASP A 256 19.49 22.04 -7.61
C ASP A 256 18.83 20.69 -7.29
N GLN A 257 18.53 20.43 -6.01
CA GLN A 257 17.78 19.28 -5.53
C GLN A 257 16.31 19.60 -5.22
N CYS A 258 15.86 20.84 -5.45
CA CYS A 258 14.45 21.16 -5.42
C CYS A 258 13.68 20.37 -6.49
N GLY A 259 12.40 20.14 -6.17
CA GLY A 259 11.47 19.46 -7.03
C GLY A 259 10.93 20.32 -8.18
N CYS A 260 9.78 19.93 -8.69
CA CYS A 260 9.17 20.50 -9.88
C CYS A 260 7.73 20.90 -9.59
N MET A 261 7.31 22.01 -10.17
CA MET A 261 5.90 22.42 -10.17
C MET A 261 5.23 21.93 -11.45
N TYR A 262 4.15 21.16 -11.32
CA TYR A 262 3.30 20.77 -12.44
C TYR A 262 1.83 21.03 -12.10
N LYS A 263 1.16 21.88 -12.89
CA LYS A 263 -0.23 22.31 -12.69
C LYS A 263 -0.53 22.72 -11.22
N ASN A 264 0.34 23.56 -10.63
CA ASN A 264 0.28 24.05 -9.24
C ASN A 264 0.45 22.99 -8.14
N LYS A 265 0.98 21.82 -8.48
CA LYS A 265 1.34 20.76 -7.53
C LYS A 265 2.85 20.56 -7.51
N TYR A 266 3.41 20.52 -6.31
CA TYR A 266 4.83 20.26 -6.10
C TYR A 266 5.12 18.75 -6.10
N TYR A 267 6.10 18.35 -6.88
CA TYR A 267 6.63 16.99 -6.97
C TYR A 267 8.09 16.99 -6.57
N ARG A 268 8.52 16.06 -5.71
CA ARG A 268 9.93 16.00 -5.27
C ARG A 268 10.82 15.58 -6.45
N LYS A 269 12.10 15.97 -6.42
CA LYS A 269 13.08 15.51 -7.41
C LYS A 269 13.10 13.98 -7.50
N GLY A 270 13.11 13.45 -8.71
CA GLY A 270 13.02 12.03 -9.02
C GLY A 270 11.62 11.40 -8.89
N GLN A 271 10.61 12.10 -8.38
CA GLN A 271 9.27 11.54 -8.21
C GLN A 271 8.57 11.32 -9.57
N SER A 272 8.04 10.11 -9.78
CA SER A 272 7.20 9.76 -10.93
C SER A 272 5.71 9.76 -10.57
N PHE A 273 4.85 10.14 -11.52
CA PHE A 273 3.40 10.14 -11.36
C PHE A 273 2.66 10.06 -12.70
N LEU A 274 1.46 9.48 -12.68
CA LEU A 274 0.51 9.58 -13.78
C LEU A 274 -0.36 10.84 -13.65
N THR A 275 -0.64 11.48 -14.77
CA THR A 275 -1.62 12.58 -14.82
C THR A 275 -3.01 12.12 -14.43
N ARG A 276 -3.92 13.05 -14.12
CA ARG A 276 -5.29 12.75 -13.65
C ARG A 276 -6.07 11.83 -14.59
N ASP A 277 -5.79 11.92 -15.89
CA ASP A 277 -6.38 11.17 -17.00
C ASP A 277 -5.50 9.98 -17.47
N CYS A 278 -4.36 9.76 -16.78
CA CYS A 278 -3.33 8.78 -17.13
C CYS A 278 -2.80 8.91 -18.57
N GLN A 279 -2.95 10.08 -19.20
CA GLN A 279 -2.47 10.34 -20.56
C GLN A 279 -0.96 10.63 -20.62
N GLN A 280 -0.34 10.90 -19.47
CA GLN A 280 1.10 11.10 -19.37
C GLN A 280 1.66 10.43 -18.11
N ASN A 281 2.87 9.89 -18.24
CA ASN A 281 3.71 9.51 -17.12
C ASN A 281 4.84 10.53 -17.00
N CYS A 282 4.89 11.22 -15.86
CA CYS A 282 5.81 12.33 -15.62
C CYS A 282 6.80 11.99 -14.53
N THR A 283 8.06 12.36 -14.70
CA THR A 283 9.10 12.29 -13.68
C THR A 283 9.68 13.67 -13.43
N CYS A 284 9.78 14.06 -12.16
CA CYS A 284 10.38 15.33 -11.78
C CYS A 284 11.93 15.28 -11.83
N ASN A 285 12.49 15.37 -13.03
CA ASN A 285 13.89 15.64 -13.28
C ASN A 285 13.96 16.72 -14.38
N GLY A 286 13.63 17.97 -14.01
CA GLY A 286 13.33 19.02 -14.99
C GLY A 286 11.92 18.90 -15.61
N MET A 287 11.00 18.19 -14.94
CA MET A 287 9.65 17.85 -15.40
C MET A 287 9.63 17.22 -16.81
N ASN A 288 9.87 15.92 -16.87
CA ASN A 288 9.83 15.14 -18.10
C ASN A 288 8.55 14.28 -18.14
N CYS A 289 7.66 14.54 -19.09
CA CYS A 289 6.41 13.81 -19.27
C CYS A 289 6.42 13.07 -20.60
N GLN A 290 6.16 11.77 -20.56
CA GLN A 290 6.02 10.92 -21.74
C GLN A 290 4.54 10.56 -21.95
N PRO A 291 4.08 10.41 -23.21
CA PRO A 291 2.75 9.89 -23.50
C PRO A 291 2.52 8.55 -22.80
N HIS A 292 1.33 8.38 -22.26
CA HIS A 292 0.92 7.19 -21.55
C HIS A 292 -0.57 6.94 -21.81
N SER A 293 -0.99 5.69 -21.77
CA SER A 293 -2.41 5.35 -21.81
C SER A 293 -2.61 4.06 -21.04
N CYS A 294 -3.68 3.98 -20.25
CA CYS A 294 -4.11 2.68 -19.75
C CYS A 294 -4.47 1.78 -20.93
N GLY A 295 -4.15 0.49 -20.84
CA GLY A 295 -4.58 -0.49 -21.84
C GLY A 295 -6.11 -0.54 -21.95
N PRO A 296 -6.66 -1.09 -23.04
CA PRO A 296 -8.11 -1.10 -23.29
C PRO A 296 -8.94 -1.79 -22.18
N TYR A 297 -8.31 -2.63 -21.35
CA TYR A 297 -8.94 -3.36 -20.24
C TYR A 297 -8.48 -2.84 -18.87
N ALA A 298 -8.17 -1.55 -18.80
CA ALA A 298 -7.76 -0.90 -17.57
C ALA A 298 -8.30 0.52 -17.45
N ASN A 299 -8.75 0.87 -16.25
CA ASN A 299 -9.23 2.21 -15.94
C ASN A 299 -8.17 3.01 -15.21
N CYS A 300 -8.09 4.30 -15.56
CA CYS A 300 -7.31 5.28 -14.82
C CYS A 300 -8.02 5.62 -13.52
N VAL A 301 -7.59 5.04 -12.41
CA VAL A 301 -8.25 5.22 -11.11
C VAL A 301 -7.26 5.68 -10.05
N LEU A 302 -7.82 6.24 -8.97
CA LEU A 302 -7.08 6.60 -7.79
C LEU A 302 -7.20 5.45 -6.78
N ARG A 303 -6.13 4.67 -6.59
CA ARG A 303 -6.09 3.53 -5.66
C ARG A 303 -4.99 3.77 -4.64
N ASN A 304 -5.27 3.56 -3.35
CA ASN A 304 -4.34 3.86 -2.25
C ASN A 304 -3.74 5.28 -2.38
N SER A 305 -4.57 6.23 -2.81
CA SER A 305 -4.21 7.64 -2.98
C SER A 305 -3.16 7.94 -4.06
N ILE A 306 -2.87 6.98 -4.93
CA ILE A 306 -1.95 7.11 -6.06
C ILE A 306 -2.71 6.80 -7.36
N ARG A 307 -2.49 7.64 -8.39
CA ARG A 307 -3.11 7.41 -9.70
C ARG A 307 -2.40 6.25 -10.40
N SER A 308 -3.16 5.26 -10.83
CA SER A 308 -2.66 4.06 -11.51
C SER A 308 -3.68 3.52 -12.49
N CYS A 309 -3.21 2.79 -13.50
CA CYS A 309 -4.08 1.99 -14.35
C CYS A 309 -4.41 0.69 -13.63
N GLN A 310 -5.67 0.52 -13.23
CA GLN A 310 -6.13 -0.70 -12.59
C GLN A 310 -6.86 -1.58 -13.60
N PRO A 311 -6.60 -2.89 -13.60
CA PRO A 311 -7.29 -3.82 -14.48
C PRO A 311 -8.80 -3.81 -14.19
N LEU A 312 -9.62 -3.92 -15.23
CA LEU A 312 -11.07 -4.10 -15.10
C LEU A 312 -11.41 -5.52 -14.62
N GLU A 313 -10.65 -6.49 -15.10
CA GLU A 313 -10.81 -7.92 -14.86
C GLU A 313 -9.44 -8.60 -14.93
N ASN A 314 -9.38 -9.85 -14.51
CA ASN A 314 -8.21 -10.71 -14.69
C ASN A 314 -8.59 -11.85 -15.63
N ALA A 315 -7.61 -12.38 -16.37
CA ALA A 315 -7.77 -13.61 -17.13
C ALA A 315 -6.95 -14.73 -16.49
N THR A 316 -7.54 -15.92 -16.45
CA THR A 316 -6.91 -17.12 -15.90
C THR A 316 -6.81 -18.19 -16.98
N CYS A 317 -5.57 -18.60 -17.24
CA CYS A 317 -5.26 -19.81 -17.98
C CYS A 317 -5.16 -20.98 -17.00
N THR A 318 -5.72 -22.13 -17.36
CA THR A 318 -5.73 -23.34 -16.53
C THR A 318 -5.14 -24.50 -17.31
N ILE A 319 -4.30 -25.28 -16.63
CA ILE A 319 -3.72 -26.52 -17.12
C ILE A 319 -4.17 -27.59 -16.14
N THR A 320 -4.91 -28.58 -16.62
CA THR A 320 -5.45 -29.66 -15.78
C THR A 320 -4.95 -31.00 -16.32
N GLY A 321 -4.00 -31.60 -15.61
CA GLY A 321 -3.21 -32.72 -16.09
C GLY A 321 -2.29 -32.31 -17.24
N ASP A 322 -1.90 -33.28 -18.05
CA ASP A 322 -1.48 -33.14 -19.43
C ASP A 322 -2.35 -34.16 -20.18
N PRO A 323 -3.28 -33.76 -21.06
CA PRO A 323 -3.07 -32.70 -22.05
C PRO A 323 -3.98 -31.46 -21.98
N HIS A 324 -4.83 -31.26 -20.97
CA HIS A 324 -5.92 -30.26 -21.05
C HIS A 324 -5.48 -28.83 -20.72
N TYR A 325 -5.57 -27.95 -21.71
CA TYR A 325 -5.33 -26.51 -21.55
C TYR A 325 -6.61 -25.73 -21.77
N LYS A 326 -6.77 -24.70 -20.95
CA LYS A 326 -7.74 -23.62 -21.12
C LYS A 326 -6.97 -22.31 -21.14
N ASN A 327 -6.90 -21.66 -22.29
CA ASN A 327 -6.11 -20.44 -22.47
C ASN A 327 -6.79 -19.20 -21.84
N PHE A 328 -6.12 -18.03 -21.87
CA PHE A 328 -6.65 -16.80 -21.30
C PHE A 328 -7.98 -16.33 -21.94
N ASP A 329 -8.24 -16.72 -23.19
CA ASP A 329 -9.46 -16.40 -23.94
C ASP A 329 -10.54 -17.49 -23.77
N ASN A 330 -10.40 -18.37 -22.77
CA ASN A 330 -11.34 -19.45 -22.42
C ASN A 330 -11.47 -20.55 -23.51
N HIS A 331 -10.53 -20.62 -24.46
CA HIS A 331 -10.46 -21.68 -25.47
C HIS A 331 -9.78 -22.93 -24.91
N HIS A 332 -10.35 -24.10 -25.21
CA HIS A 332 -9.87 -25.39 -24.73
C HIS A 332 -9.17 -26.15 -25.85
N TYR A 333 -8.03 -26.75 -25.55
CA TYR A 333 -7.30 -27.62 -26.47
C TYR A 333 -6.46 -28.64 -25.71
N ASP A 334 -6.10 -29.73 -26.40
CA ASP A 334 -5.34 -30.83 -25.83
C ASP A 334 -3.95 -30.90 -26.46
N PHE A 335 -2.91 -30.78 -25.64
CA PHE A 335 -1.52 -30.98 -26.05
C PHE A 335 -0.80 -31.86 -25.01
N GLN A 336 -0.33 -33.04 -25.42
CA GLN A 336 0.42 -33.95 -24.54
C GLN A 336 1.91 -33.75 -24.78
N GLY A 337 2.71 -33.57 -23.73
CA GLY A 337 4.16 -33.46 -23.87
C GLY A 337 4.90 -33.70 -22.56
N THR A 338 6.08 -34.33 -22.63
CA THR A 338 6.91 -34.69 -21.46
C THR A 338 8.12 -33.77 -21.28
N CYS A 339 7.99 -32.52 -21.71
CA CYS A 339 9.07 -31.53 -21.72
C CYS A 339 8.78 -30.35 -20.80
N THR A 340 9.73 -29.42 -20.74
CA THR A 340 9.49 -28.07 -20.22
C THR A 340 8.90 -27.18 -21.31
N TYR A 341 7.79 -26.54 -21.01
CA TYR A 341 7.08 -25.64 -21.94
C TYR A 341 6.90 -24.25 -21.32
N THR A 342 7.02 -23.22 -22.14
CA THR A 342 6.62 -21.85 -21.77
C THR A 342 5.09 -21.76 -21.86
N VAL A 343 4.43 -21.76 -20.70
CA VAL A 343 2.96 -21.71 -20.66
C VAL A 343 2.45 -20.29 -20.79
N ALA A 344 3.14 -19.31 -20.21
CA ALA A 344 2.78 -17.90 -20.36
C ALA A 344 4.01 -17.02 -20.21
N GLU A 345 4.22 -16.10 -21.14
CA GLU A 345 5.28 -15.09 -21.10
C GLU A 345 4.70 -13.71 -21.42
N ALA A 346 5.28 -12.66 -20.84
CA ALA A 346 4.93 -11.29 -21.17
C ALA A 346 5.63 -10.85 -22.47
N CYS A 347 4.85 -10.62 -23.51
CA CYS A 347 5.34 -10.40 -24.86
C CYS A 347 4.86 -9.07 -25.41
N HIS A 348 5.50 -8.56 -26.46
CA HIS A 348 5.08 -7.32 -27.14
C HIS A 348 5.02 -6.09 -26.21
N LEU A 349 5.86 -6.04 -25.17
CA LEU A 349 5.82 -5.02 -24.12
C LEU A 349 6.30 -3.62 -24.55
N GLY A 350 6.74 -3.44 -25.80
CA GLY A 350 7.25 -2.18 -26.33
C GLY A 350 6.29 -1.01 -26.06
N GLY A 351 6.81 0.04 -25.40
CA GLY A 351 6.06 1.23 -25.03
C GLY A 351 5.05 1.05 -23.88
N SER A 352 4.99 -0.12 -23.25
CA SER A 352 4.14 -0.39 -22.07
C SER A 352 4.93 -0.25 -20.76
N TYR A 353 4.20 -0.07 -19.65
CA TYR A 353 4.74 -0.02 -18.30
C TYR A 353 4.69 -1.38 -17.56
N LEU A 354 4.24 -2.42 -18.27
CA LEU A 354 4.03 -3.75 -17.71
C LEU A 354 5.37 -4.41 -17.35
N LYS A 355 5.33 -5.28 -16.34
CA LYS A 355 6.50 -6.05 -15.92
C LYS A 355 6.65 -7.31 -16.77
N ASN A 356 7.89 -7.64 -17.11
CA ASN A 356 8.19 -8.88 -17.80
C ASN A 356 8.07 -10.06 -16.82
N PHE A 357 7.59 -11.20 -17.32
CA PHE A 357 7.55 -12.48 -16.62
C PHE A 357 7.56 -13.63 -17.62
N SER A 358 8.03 -14.79 -17.21
CA SER A 358 7.79 -16.07 -17.89
C SER A 358 7.37 -17.13 -16.88
N VAL A 359 6.39 -17.95 -17.24
CA VAL A 359 5.94 -19.10 -16.47
C VAL A 359 6.23 -20.33 -17.29
N VAL A 360 7.03 -21.23 -16.72
CA VAL A 360 7.41 -22.49 -17.34
C VAL A 360 6.90 -23.65 -16.52
N VAL A 361 6.42 -24.68 -17.20
CA VAL A 361 5.95 -25.92 -16.60
C VAL A 361 6.75 -27.08 -17.18
N GLU A 362 7.39 -27.86 -16.32
CA GLU A 362 8.01 -29.13 -16.66
C GLU A 362 7.00 -30.24 -16.47
N ASN A 363 6.69 -30.96 -17.55
CA ASN A 363 5.84 -32.13 -17.50
C ASN A 363 6.68 -33.41 -17.48
N GLU A 364 6.26 -34.42 -16.73
CA GLU A 364 6.87 -35.75 -16.72
C GLU A 364 5.83 -36.85 -16.93
N LYS A 365 6.27 -38.02 -17.40
CA LYS A 365 5.40 -39.17 -17.57
C LYS A 365 4.84 -39.61 -16.21
N TRP A 366 3.53 -39.79 -16.12
CA TRP A 366 2.89 -40.28 -14.91
C TRP A 366 3.17 -41.77 -14.71
N THR A 367 3.99 -42.10 -13.71
CA THR A 367 4.41 -43.49 -13.46
C THR A 367 3.48 -44.27 -12.52
N ARG A 368 2.46 -43.64 -11.93
CA ARG A 368 1.50 -44.30 -11.03
C ARG A 368 0.28 -44.90 -11.74
N THR A 369 0.35 -45.06 -13.07
CA THR A 369 -0.70 -45.69 -13.88
C THR A 369 -0.07 -46.47 -15.03
N ASP A 370 -0.75 -47.53 -15.46
CA ASP A 370 -0.40 -48.29 -16.65
C ASP A 370 -0.83 -47.59 -17.96
N THR A 371 -1.48 -46.42 -17.87
CA THR A 371 -1.91 -45.67 -19.07
C THR A 371 -0.69 -45.12 -19.81
N PRO A 372 -0.42 -45.55 -21.06
CA PRO A 372 0.75 -45.08 -21.80
C PRO A 372 0.62 -43.59 -22.12
N ASN A 373 1.73 -42.87 -22.18
CA ASN A 373 1.80 -41.48 -22.67
C ASN A 373 0.97 -40.44 -21.88
N LEU A 374 0.53 -40.75 -20.66
CA LEU A 374 0.01 -39.76 -19.73
C LEU A 374 1.16 -39.01 -19.05
N SER A 375 1.06 -37.69 -18.97
CA SER A 375 2.01 -36.83 -18.28
C SER A 375 1.30 -35.89 -17.31
N VAL A 376 2.06 -35.30 -16.40
CA VAL A 376 1.60 -34.21 -15.54
C VAL A 376 2.70 -33.22 -15.26
N ALA A 377 2.30 -32.05 -14.75
CA ALA A 377 3.20 -31.09 -14.18
C ALA A 377 4.02 -31.74 -13.05
N LYS A 378 5.34 -31.64 -13.17
CA LYS A 378 6.32 -31.98 -12.16
C LYS A 378 6.77 -30.74 -11.41
N LEU A 379 7.06 -29.67 -12.17
CA LEU A 379 7.63 -28.44 -11.65
C LEU A 379 7.00 -27.23 -12.36
N VAL A 380 6.71 -26.20 -11.57
CA VAL A 380 6.28 -24.89 -12.05
C VAL A 380 7.29 -23.86 -11.59
N ALA A 381 7.82 -23.06 -12.53
CA ALA A 381 8.72 -21.96 -12.21
C ALA A 381 8.22 -20.65 -12.79
N VAL A 382 8.32 -19.59 -11.98
CA VAL A 382 8.08 -18.21 -12.41
C VAL A 382 9.42 -17.49 -12.53
N GLU A 383 9.74 -17.09 -13.75
CA GLU A 383 10.96 -16.40 -14.10
C GLU A 383 10.69 -14.88 -14.16
N LEU A 384 11.31 -14.17 -13.23
CA LEU A 384 11.32 -12.72 -13.11
C LEU A 384 12.77 -12.22 -13.22
N ILE A 385 12.95 -10.93 -13.48
CA ILE A 385 14.28 -10.31 -13.64
C ILE A 385 15.23 -10.61 -12.46
N PHE A 386 14.68 -10.76 -11.25
CA PHE A 386 15.44 -10.93 -10.01
C PHE A 386 15.20 -12.28 -9.30
N CYS A 387 14.34 -13.15 -9.83
CA CYS A 387 13.99 -14.42 -9.21
C CYS A 387 13.66 -15.48 -10.25
N ARG A 388 14.19 -16.69 -10.09
CA ARG A 388 13.57 -17.90 -10.61
C ARG A 388 12.86 -18.58 -9.44
N CYS A 389 11.59 -18.25 -9.30
CA CYS A 389 10.77 -18.62 -8.16
C CYS A 389 10.13 -19.98 -8.44
N VAL A 390 10.60 -21.02 -7.74
CA VAL A 390 10.05 -22.37 -7.82
C VAL A 390 9.45 -22.70 -6.45
N PRO A 391 8.15 -23.03 -6.35
CA PRO A 391 7.53 -23.37 -5.07
C PRO A 391 8.16 -24.60 -4.42
N GLN A 392 8.75 -25.48 -5.23
CA GLN A 392 9.33 -26.76 -4.82
C GLN A 392 10.70 -26.98 -5.49
N LEU A 393 11.79 -27.06 -4.70
CA LEU A 393 13.12 -27.42 -5.18
C LEU A 393 13.64 -28.63 -4.39
N ASN A 394 13.83 -29.78 -5.07
CA ASN A 394 14.53 -30.96 -4.54
C ASN A 394 13.98 -31.59 -3.24
N GLY A 395 12.68 -31.55 -2.98
CA GLY A 395 12.09 -32.21 -1.79
C GLY A 395 12.48 -31.59 -0.44
N ALA A 396 13.30 -30.53 -0.43
CA ALA A 396 13.50 -29.67 0.70
C ALA A 396 12.49 -28.52 0.59
N LEU A 397 11.52 -28.48 1.51
CA LEU A 397 10.61 -27.35 1.65
C LEU A 397 11.45 -26.08 1.81
N THR A 398 11.46 -25.20 0.79
CA THR A 398 11.74 -23.79 1.04
C THR A 398 10.77 -23.33 2.12
N THR A 399 11.26 -22.61 3.14
CA THR A 399 10.43 -22.15 4.26
C THR A 399 9.39 -21.16 3.74
N ILE A 400 8.22 -21.66 3.36
CA ILE A 400 7.05 -20.86 3.01
C ILE A 400 6.21 -20.61 4.28
N PRO A 401 5.52 -19.47 4.39
CA PRO A 401 5.52 -18.37 3.44
C PRO A 401 6.84 -17.59 3.45
N PHE A 402 7.25 -17.08 2.30
CA PHE A 402 8.34 -16.10 2.21
C PHE A 402 7.98 -14.93 1.30
N ASN A 403 8.65 -13.82 1.54
CA ASN A 403 8.46 -12.55 0.88
C ASN A 403 9.81 -12.08 0.33
N LEU A 404 9.83 -11.68 -0.94
CA LEU A 404 11.02 -11.14 -1.60
C LEU A 404 10.82 -9.66 -1.92
N ASN A 405 11.89 -8.89 -1.72
CA ASN A 405 11.98 -7.46 -2.06
C ASN A 405 10.82 -6.62 -1.47
N ASP A 406 10.52 -6.79 -0.18
CA ASP A 406 9.50 -6.05 0.57
C ASP A 406 8.09 -6.14 -0.05
N GLY A 407 7.68 -7.33 -0.49
CA GLY A 407 6.33 -7.63 -1.01
C GLY A 407 6.18 -7.59 -2.52
N GLN A 408 7.28 -7.46 -3.27
CA GLN A 408 7.20 -7.57 -4.74
C GLN A 408 6.84 -8.99 -5.19
N VAL A 409 7.27 -10.00 -4.44
CA VAL A 409 6.89 -11.40 -4.66
C VAL A 409 6.59 -12.07 -3.33
N GLU A 410 5.48 -12.78 -3.27
CA GLU A 410 5.09 -13.59 -2.12
C GLU A 410 4.85 -15.01 -2.57
N VAL A 411 5.40 -15.96 -1.81
CA VAL A 411 5.20 -17.40 -2.04
C VAL A 411 4.62 -18.00 -0.79
N PHE A 412 3.45 -18.60 -0.90
CA PHE A 412 2.68 -19.11 0.24
C PHE A 412 1.81 -20.30 -0.18
N GLN A 413 1.21 -20.96 0.81
CA GLN A 413 0.24 -22.01 0.59
C GLN A 413 -1.19 -21.45 0.69
N GLU A 414 -2.00 -21.66 -0.35
CA GLU A 414 -3.41 -21.28 -0.45
C GLU A 414 -4.25 -22.56 -0.54
N GLY A 415 -4.71 -23.06 0.62
CA GLY A 415 -5.37 -24.36 0.71
C GLY A 415 -4.41 -25.49 0.31
N PHE A 416 -4.77 -26.25 -0.74
CA PHE A 416 -3.94 -27.33 -1.28
C PHE A 416 -2.99 -26.87 -2.40
N HIS A 417 -3.02 -25.59 -2.77
CA HIS A 417 -2.14 -25.05 -3.81
C HIS A 417 -0.98 -24.28 -3.20
N TYR A 418 0.19 -24.36 -3.82
CA TYR A 418 1.20 -23.33 -3.68
C TYR A 418 0.84 -22.15 -4.58
N ALA A 419 1.00 -20.93 -4.05
CA ALA A 419 0.73 -19.70 -4.76
C ALA A 419 1.99 -18.83 -4.81
N ILE A 420 2.29 -18.30 -6.00
CA ILE A 420 3.26 -17.22 -6.22
C ILE A 420 2.46 -16.00 -6.68
N THR A 421 2.53 -14.90 -5.92
CA THR A 421 1.89 -13.62 -6.29
C THR A 421 2.92 -12.52 -6.43
N THR A 422 2.62 -11.53 -7.27
CA THR A 422 3.48 -10.37 -7.51
C THR A 422 2.74 -9.06 -7.27
N ASP A 423 3.47 -7.98 -6.98
CA ASP A 423 2.92 -6.63 -6.79
C ASP A 423 2.32 -6.03 -8.08
N PHE A 424 2.72 -6.54 -9.25
CA PHE A 424 2.14 -6.19 -10.55
C PHE A 424 0.95 -7.07 -10.96
N GLY A 425 0.53 -8.02 -10.10
CA GLY A 425 -0.75 -8.72 -10.21
C GLY A 425 -0.71 -10.09 -10.91
N LEU A 426 0.45 -10.59 -11.33
CA LEU A 426 0.60 -12.00 -11.73
C LEU A 426 0.38 -12.91 -10.51
N LYS A 427 -0.45 -13.93 -10.67
CA LYS A 427 -0.65 -15.02 -9.69
C LYS A 427 -0.51 -16.36 -10.40
N VAL A 428 0.33 -17.24 -9.86
CA VAL A 428 0.48 -18.62 -10.32
C VAL A 428 0.16 -19.57 -9.17
N THR A 429 -0.77 -20.51 -9.39
CA THR A 429 -1.11 -21.56 -8.42
C THR A 429 -0.76 -22.93 -8.97
N TYR A 430 -0.33 -23.84 -8.10
CA TYR A 430 0.01 -25.22 -8.44
C TYR A 430 -0.32 -26.16 -7.28
N ASP A 431 -1.08 -27.23 -7.53
CA ASP A 431 -1.49 -28.21 -6.50
C ASP A 431 -0.47 -29.35 -6.26
N THR A 432 0.70 -29.29 -6.90
CA THR A 432 1.74 -30.34 -6.90
C THR A 432 1.43 -31.63 -7.62
N VAL A 433 0.33 -31.68 -8.37
CA VAL A 433 -0.09 -32.91 -9.02
C VAL A 433 -0.64 -32.67 -10.42
N TYR A 434 -1.75 -31.95 -10.57
CA TYR A 434 -2.48 -31.88 -11.85
C TYR A 434 -2.88 -30.47 -12.24
N ARG A 435 -3.04 -29.52 -11.33
CA ARG A 435 -3.62 -28.21 -11.67
C ARG A 435 -2.61 -27.09 -11.56
N VAL A 436 -2.35 -26.42 -12.68
CA VAL A 436 -1.63 -25.14 -12.73
C VAL A 436 -2.59 -24.05 -13.20
N GLU A 437 -2.63 -22.92 -12.50
CA GLU A 437 -3.36 -21.75 -12.97
C GLU A 437 -2.43 -20.55 -13.06
N VAL A 438 -2.46 -19.87 -14.20
CA VAL A 438 -1.77 -18.60 -14.41
C VAL A 438 -2.82 -17.52 -14.55
N THR A 439 -2.80 -16.53 -13.66
CA THR A 439 -3.71 -15.39 -13.68
C THR A 439 -2.95 -14.12 -13.95
N VAL A 440 -3.37 -13.38 -14.99
CA VAL A 440 -2.80 -12.08 -15.36
C VAL A 440 -3.85 -10.97 -15.29
N PRO A 441 -3.47 -9.74 -14.91
CA PRO A 441 -4.36 -8.60 -15.00
C PRO A 441 -4.79 -8.29 -16.45
N GLY A 442 -6.00 -7.77 -16.63
CA GLY A 442 -6.53 -7.28 -17.92
C GLY A 442 -5.60 -6.28 -18.63
N THR A 443 -4.72 -5.59 -17.90
CA THR A 443 -3.69 -4.72 -18.49
C THR A 443 -2.72 -5.47 -19.43
N TYR A 444 -2.60 -6.80 -19.31
CA TYR A 444 -1.79 -7.67 -20.18
C TYR A 444 -2.52 -8.18 -21.44
N MET A 445 -3.75 -7.74 -21.71
CA MET A 445 -4.47 -8.10 -22.94
C MET A 445 -3.64 -7.78 -24.20
N GLY A 446 -3.41 -8.79 -25.04
CA GLY A 446 -2.56 -8.70 -26.23
C GLY A 446 -1.07 -8.57 -25.95
N LYS A 447 -0.65 -8.80 -24.70
CA LYS A 447 0.73 -8.66 -24.19
C LYS A 447 1.24 -9.93 -23.52
N THR A 448 0.62 -11.06 -23.83
CA THR A 448 1.11 -12.39 -23.43
C THR A 448 1.44 -13.21 -24.68
N CYS A 449 2.23 -14.26 -24.51
CA CYS A 449 2.40 -15.34 -25.47
C CYS A 449 2.73 -16.65 -24.73
N GLY A 450 2.92 -17.76 -25.44
CA GLY A 450 3.00 -19.10 -24.83
C GLY A 450 1.73 -19.93 -25.03
N LEU A 451 1.69 -21.11 -24.41
CA LEU A 451 0.55 -22.03 -24.51
C LEU A 451 -0.78 -21.40 -24.05
N CYS A 452 -0.75 -20.55 -23.03
CA CYS A 452 -1.90 -19.77 -22.55
C CYS A 452 -2.38 -18.67 -23.52
N GLY A 453 -1.70 -18.48 -24.66
CA GLY A 453 -2.12 -17.59 -25.73
C GLY A 453 -1.85 -16.11 -25.46
N SER A 454 -2.33 -15.28 -26.39
CA SER A 454 -2.05 -13.84 -26.40
C SER A 454 -3.04 -12.97 -25.63
N PHE A 455 -4.07 -13.59 -25.04
CA PHE A 455 -5.14 -12.91 -24.31
C PHE A 455 -5.73 -11.76 -25.15
N SER A 456 -6.24 -12.09 -26.33
CA SER A 456 -6.66 -11.10 -27.33
C SER A 456 -8.14 -11.17 -27.71
N ASN A 457 -8.92 -12.04 -27.06
CA ASN A 457 -10.30 -12.40 -27.41
C ASN A 457 -10.47 -12.84 -28.88
N LYS A 458 -9.39 -13.30 -29.52
CA LYS A 458 -9.41 -13.85 -30.88
C LYS A 458 -9.30 -15.37 -30.81
N THR A 459 -10.11 -16.06 -31.59
CA THR A 459 -10.15 -17.53 -31.64
C THR A 459 -9.74 -18.05 -33.02
N GLY A 460 -9.30 -19.30 -33.07
CA GLY A 460 -9.12 -20.05 -34.32
C GLY A 460 -7.68 -20.18 -34.84
N GLU A 461 -6.70 -19.47 -34.27
CA GLU A 461 -5.29 -19.58 -34.64
C GLU A 461 -4.36 -19.43 -33.43
N TYR A 462 -3.31 -20.23 -33.36
CA TYR A 462 -2.29 -20.22 -32.31
C TYR A 462 -1.01 -19.52 -32.76
N GLU A 463 -0.49 -18.61 -31.93
CA GLU A 463 0.75 -17.87 -32.22
C GLU A 463 1.99 -18.68 -31.82
N LEU A 464 2.92 -18.85 -32.75
CA LEU A 464 4.22 -19.48 -32.55
C LEU A 464 5.23 -18.47 -31.99
N PRO A 465 6.37 -18.91 -31.42
CA PRO A 465 7.40 -18.00 -30.90
C PRO A 465 7.97 -17.02 -31.92
N ASP A 466 7.92 -17.35 -33.22
CA ASP A 466 8.36 -16.48 -34.31
C ASP A 466 7.29 -15.47 -34.78
N GLY A 467 6.13 -15.46 -34.11
CA GLY A 467 4.98 -14.60 -34.43
C GLY A 467 4.09 -15.11 -35.56
N LYS A 468 4.42 -16.25 -36.20
CA LYS A 468 3.53 -16.88 -37.18
C LYS A 468 2.36 -17.56 -36.49
N LYS A 469 1.34 -17.91 -37.27
CA LYS A 469 0.14 -18.57 -36.78
C LYS A 469 -0.04 -19.97 -37.35
N THR A 470 -0.64 -20.85 -36.56
CA THR A 470 -1.01 -22.21 -36.97
C THR A 470 -2.38 -22.59 -36.41
N THR A 471 -3.08 -23.51 -37.06
CA THR A 471 -4.29 -24.16 -36.53
C THR A 471 -3.98 -25.52 -35.91
N ASP A 472 -2.77 -26.05 -36.12
CA ASP A 472 -2.36 -27.35 -35.62
C ASP A 472 -1.80 -27.23 -34.19
N VAL A 473 -2.52 -27.81 -33.23
CA VAL A 473 -2.20 -27.76 -31.79
C VAL A 473 -0.86 -28.43 -31.49
N LYS A 474 -0.48 -29.47 -32.24
CA LYS A 474 0.79 -30.18 -32.03
C LYS A 474 1.99 -29.31 -32.43
N THR A 475 1.92 -28.72 -33.63
CA THR A 475 2.91 -27.76 -34.11
C THR A 475 3.02 -26.58 -33.16
N PHE A 476 1.88 -26.09 -32.65
CA PHE A 476 1.85 -25.02 -31.65
C PHE A 476 2.55 -25.43 -30.35
N GLY A 477 2.14 -26.54 -29.73
CA GLY A 477 2.69 -26.98 -28.45
C GLY A 477 4.19 -27.28 -28.50
N ALA A 478 4.63 -27.98 -29.54
CA ALA A 478 6.04 -28.32 -29.74
C ALA A 478 6.93 -27.08 -29.93
N ALA A 479 6.40 -26.02 -30.53
CA ALA A 479 7.16 -24.79 -30.76
C ALA A 479 7.48 -24.03 -29.46
N TRP A 480 6.66 -24.17 -28.41
CA TRP A 480 6.86 -23.52 -27.11
C TRP A 480 7.72 -24.34 -26.14
N LYS A 481 8.41 -25.38 -26.63
CA LYS A 481 9.37 -26.17 -25.86
C LYS A 481 10.58 -25.32 -25.47
N VAL A 482 10.96 -25.38 -24.19
CA VAL A 482 12.19 -24.78 -23.68
C VAL A 482 13.35 -25.75 -23.91
N PRO A 483 14.42 -25.37 -24.64
CA PRO A 483 15.55 -26.25 -24.88
C PRO A 483 16.34 -26.49 -23.59
N VAL A 484 16.39 -27.74 -23.14
CA VAL A 484 17.22 -28.17 -22.00
C VAL A 484 18.35 -29.05 -22.51
N SER A 485 19.60 -28.66 -22.21
CA SER A 485 20.78 -29.42 -22.65
C SER A 485 20.72 -30.87 -22.16
N SER A 486 20.97 -31.81 -23.07
CA SER A 486 21.07 -33.25 -22.78
C SER A 486 19.76 -33.94 -22.34
N VAL A 487 18.60 -33.30 -22.53
CA VAL A 487 17.28 -33.92 -22.30
C VAL A 487 16.60 -34.18 -23.65
N VAL A 488 16.26 -35.44 -23.92
CA VAL A 488 15.40 -35.84 -25.03
C VAL A 488 14.03 -36.16 -24.46
N CYS A 489 13.00 -35.45 -24.93
CA CYS A 489 11.61 -35.59 -24.47
C CYS A 489 10.65 -35.50 -25.65
N GLU A 490 9.44 -36.04 -25.48
CA GLU A 490 8.49 -36.27 -26.57
C GLU A 490 7.41 -35.17 -26.67
N ASP A 491 7.07 -34.77 -27.90
CA ASP A 491 5.98 -33.83 -28.24
C ASP A 491 4.62 -34.55 -28.36
N GLY A 492 4.38 -35.46 -27.41
CA GLY A 492 3.15 -36.22 -27.32
C GLY A 492 3.10 -37.46 -28.21
N CYS A 493 1.91 -38.04 -28.25
CA CYS A 493 1.60 -39.28 -28.97
C CYS A 493 1.11 -39.00 -30.40
N THR A 494 1.30 -39.96 -31.32
CA THR A 494 0.84 -39.87 -32.72
C THR A 494 -0.19 -40.95 -33.08
N GLY A 495 -1.28 -40.57 -33.74
CA GLY A 495 -2.27 -41.50 -34.28
C GLY A 495 -2.94 -42.38 -33.22
N ASP A 496 -2.95 -43.69 -33.44
CA ASP A 496 -3.54 -44.69 -32.53
C ASP A 496 -2.72 -44.92 -31.24
N GLN A 497 -1.56 -44.28 -31.09
CA GLN A 497 -0.69 -44.42 -29.91
C GLN A 497 -1.05 -43.45 -28.77
N CYS A 498 -2.00 -42.55 -29.00
CA CYS A 498 -2.57 -41.75 -27.93
C CYS A 498 -3.57 -42.59 -27.11
N PRO A 499 -3.65 -42.39 -25.78
CA PRO A 499 -4.70 -43.01 -24.97
C PRO A 499 -6.06 -42.75 -25.59
N LYS A 500 -6.71 -43.82 -26.02
CA LYS A 500 -8.11 -43.79 -26.46
C LYS A 500 -8.90 -44.48 -25.37
N CYS A 501 -9.86 -43.76 -24.77
CA CYS A 501 -10.89 -44.40 -23.98
C CYS A 501 -11.73 -45.24 -24.94
N ASP A 502 -11.68 -46.57 -24.80
CA ASP A 502 -12.52 -47.45 -25.63
C ASP A 502 -14.01 -47.24 -25.28
N SER A 503 -14.89 -47.69 -26.18
CA SER A 503 -16.34 -47.48 -26.03
C SER A 503 -16.95 -48.17 -24.81
N VAL A 504 -16.34 -49.25 -24.31
CA VAL A 504 -16.83 -50.02 -23.17
C VAL A 504 -16.43 -49.33 -21.85
N GLN A 505 -15.18 -48.90 -21.75
CA GLN A 505 -14.68 -48.10 -20.63
C GLN A 505 -15.43 -46.77 -20.50
N LYS A 506 -15.79 -46.15 -21.63
CA LYS A 506 -16.54 -44.89 -21.64
C LYS A 506 -17.93 -45.03 -21.04
N GLU A 507 -18.63 -46.15 -21.25
CA GLU A 507 -19.96 -46.40 -20.66
C GLU A 507 -19.89 -46.58 -19.14
N ASP A 508 -18.80 -47.15 -18.61
CA ASP A 508 -18.61 -47.28 -17.17
C ASP A 508 -18.19 -45.95 -16.52
N PHE A 509 -17.28 -45.20 -17.13
CA PHE A 509 -16.92 -43.85 -16.66
C PHE A 509 -18.09 -42.86 -16.79
N GLU A 510 -19.04 -43.10 -17.70
CA GLU A 510 -20.28 -42.32 -17.77
C GLU A 510 -21.12 -42.41 -16.49
N LYS A 511 -21.10 -43.55 -15.79
CA LYS A 511 -21.83 -43.72 -14.52
C LYS A 511 -21.20 -42.90 -13.40
N ASP A 512 -19.88 -42.90 -13.33
CA ASP A 512 -19.13 -42.24 -12.24
C ASP A 512 -18.95 -40.74 -12.52
N CYS A 513 -18.51 -40.36 -13.72
CA CYS A 513 -18.26 -38.97 -14.10
C CYS A 513 -19.54 -38.22 -14.51
N GLY A 514 -20.61 -38.93 -14.91
CA GLY A 514 -21.86 -38.33 -15.38
C GLY A 514 -22.59 -37.48 -14.33
N ILE A 515 -22.27 -37.67 -13.04
CA ILE A 515 -22.80 -36.85 -11.94
C ILE A 515 -22.56 -35.35 -12.15
N ILE A 516 -21.46 -34.96 -12.82
CA ILE A 516 -21.13 -33.55 -13.06
C ILE A 516 -22.10 -32.88 -14.04
N LYS A 517 -22.75 -33.65 -14.91
CA LYS A 517 -23.73 -33.18 -15.89
C LYS A 517 -25.18 -33.27 -15.40
N ASN A 518 -25.42 -33.94 -14.26
CA ASN A 518 -26.76 -34.14 -13.76
C ASN A 518 -27.39 -32.80 -13.33
N SER A 519 -28.42 -32.36 -14.06
CA SER A 519 -29.12 -31.09 -13.84
C SER A 519 -29.93 -31.04 -12.53
N LYS A 520 -30.06 -32.17 -11.83
CA LYS A 520 -30.64 -32.28 -10.48
C LYS A 520 -29.62 -32.82 -9.46
N GLY A 521 -28.38 -32.99 -9.88
CA GLY A 521 -27.29 -33.49 -9.06
C GLY A 521 -26.68 -32.41 -8.19
N PRO A 522 -25.67 -32.78 -7.38
CA PRO A 522 -25.01 -31.86 -6.45
C PRO A 522 -24.34 -30.66 -7.13
N PHE A 523 -24.00 -30.77 -8.43
CA PHE A 523 -23.33 -29.72 -9.20
C PHE A 523 -24.30 -28.80 -9.98
N ALA A 524 -25.61 -29.05 -9.94
CA ALA A 524 -26.60 -28.35 -10.76
C ALA A 524 -26.61 -26.83 -10.55
N ALA A 525 -26.34 -26.37 -9.32
CA ALA A 525 -26.25 -24.94 -9.01
C ALA A 525 -25.15 -24.21 -9.82
N CYS A 526 -24.08 -24.92 -10.20
CA CYS A 526 -22.95 -24.36 -10.95
C CYS A 526 -23.18 -24.29 -12.45
N HIS A 527 -24.14 -25.06 -13.00
CA HIS A 527 -24.35 -25.17 -14.46
C HIS A 527 -24.72 -23.85 -15.14
N SER A 528 -25.23 -22.88 -14.37
CA SER A 528 -25.52 -21.52 -14.86
C SER A 528 -24.29 -20.65 -15.03
N GLN A 529 -23.17 -20.99 -14.38
CA GLN A 529 -21.93 -20.23 -14.38
C GLN A 529 -20.78 -20.98 -15.08
N LEU A 530 -20.81 -22.32 -15.05
CA LEU A 530 -19.78 -23.21 -15.57
C LEU A 530 -20.43 -24.26 -16.47
N ASN A 531 -19.91 -24.41 -17.69
CA ASN A 531 -20.38 -25.45 -18.60
C ASN A 531 -19.82 -26.83 -18.16
N PRO A 532 -20.69 -27.77 -17.70
CA PRO A 532 -20.24 -29.05 -17.16
C PRO A 532 -19.64 -30.00 -18.21
N GLU A 533 -19.88 -29.77 -19.51
CA GLU A 533 -19.33 -30.62 -20.57
C GLU A 533 -17.80 -30.59 -20.64
N HIS A 534 -17.16 -29.49 -20.27
CA HIS A 534 -15.69 -29.40 -20.27
C HIS A 534 -15.09 -30.29 -19.17
N TYR A 535 -15.54 -30.11 -17.93
CA TYR A 535 -15.09 -30.92 -16.80
C TYR A 535 -15.40 -32.40 -16.98
N TYR A 536 -16.54 -32.72 -17.59
CA TYR A 536 -16.91 -34.09 -17.92
C TYR A 536 -15.92 -34.72 -18.93
N ARG A 537 -15.48 -33.97 -19.95
CA ARG A 537 -14.45 -34.44 -20.89
C ARG A 537 -13.12 -34.66 -20.18
N ASP A 538 -12.68 -33.72 -19.36
CA ASP A 538 -11.41 -33.84 -18.61
C ASP A 538 -11.43 -35.08 -17.70
N LEU A 539 -12.56 -35.33 -17.02
CA LEU A 539 -12.73 -36.51 -16.18
C LEU A 539 -12.63 -37.83 -16.97
N LEU A 540 -13.24 -37.91 -18.16
CA LEU A 540 -13.16 -39.12 -19.00
C LEU A 540 -11.73 -39.45 -19.43
N PHE A 541 -10.87 -38.44 -19.61
CA PHE A 541 -9.47 -38.64 -19.99
C PHE A 541 -8.59 -39.06 -18.82
N LEU A 542 -8.87 -38.55 -17.60
CA LEU A 542 -8.08 -38.82 -16.40
C LEU A 542 -8.53 -40.07 -15.61
N HIS A 543 -9.80 -40.50 -15.74
CA HIS A 543 -10.34 -41.63 -14.99
C HIS A 543 -9.60 -42.97 -15.19
N PRO A 544 -9.16 -43.36 -16.42
CA PRO A 544 -8.38 -44.58 -16.62
C PRO A 544 -7.10 -44.63 -15.79
N ALA A 545 -6.57 -43.45 -15.42
CA ALA A 545 -5.31 -43.32 -14.69
C ALA A 545 -5.43 -43.51 -13.18
N HIS A 546 -6.64 -43.45 -12.62
CA HIS A 546 -6.90 -43.52 -11.19
C HIS A 546 -7.69 -44.76 -10.74
N SER A 547 -8.17 -45.58 -11.69
CA SER A 547 -8.99 -46.77 -11.43
C SER A 547 -8.22 -48.06 -11.09
N THR A 548 -6.96 -47.96 -10.68
CA THR A 548 -6.10 -49.09 -10.24
C THR A 548 -5.50 -48.86 -8.87
#